data_AF-A0A931H8T6-F1
#
_entry.id   AF-A0A931H8T6-F1
#
_cell.length_a   1.000
_cell.length_b   1.000
_cell.length_c   1.000
_cell.angle_alpha   90.00
_cell.angle_beta   90.00
_cell.angle_gamma   90.00
#
_symmetry.space_group_name_H-M   'P 1'
#
loop_
_entity.id
_entity.type
_entity.pdbx_description
1 polymer ?
#
loop_
_entity_poly.entity_id
_entity_poly.type
_entity_poly.pdbx_seq_one_letter_code
_entity_poly.pdbx_strand_id
1 'polypeptide(L)' 'MKIAYASRDGQGPSFEIEADRHGSYTIRQDGKVVKRVTALTQYAGRPRWGSKKLELRAIEDAKAAAEALRLPAP' A
#
# COMPACT_ATOMS: atom_id res chain seq x y z
N MET A 1 7.65 -5.73 4.50
CA MET A 1 6.61 -6.05 5.51
C MET A 1 5.29 -6.44 4.85
N LYS A 2 4.62 -7.49 5.34
CA LYS A 2 3.25 -7.87 4.95
C LYS A 2 2.29 -7.53 6.09
N ILE A 3 1.16 -6.89 5.78
CA ILE A 3 0.09 -6.58 6.73
C ILE A 3 -1.27 -6.96 6.15
N ALA A 4 -2.14 -7.49 7.00
CA ALA A 4 -3.57 -7.54 6.71
C ALA A 4 -4.18 -6.17 7.01
N TYR A 5 -4.94 -5.64 6.07
CA TYR A 5 -5.64 -4.38 6.19
C TYR A 5 -7.14 -4.62 5.99
N ALA A 6 -7.89 -4.50 7.07
CA ALA A 6 -9.33 -4.34 7.01
C ALA A 6 -9.65 -2.85 6.88
N SER A 7 -10.59 -2.50 6.00
CA SER A 7 -11.06 -1.12 5.88
C SER A 7 -11.55 -0.59 7.22
N ARG A 8 -11.39 0.72 7.43
CA ARG A 8 -11.61 1.41 8.71
C ARG A 8 -13.03 1.22 9.28
N ASP A 9 -14.01 0.95 8.43
CA ASP A 9 -15.41 0.75 8.81
C ASP A 9 -15.74 -0.70 9.22
N GLY A 10 -14.78 -1.63 9.11
CA GLY A 10 -14.99 -3.06 9.37
C GLY A 10 -15.93 -3.77 8.39
N GLN A 11 -16.63 -3.03 7.53
CA GLN A 11 -17.46 -3.51 6.44
C GLN A 11 -16.78 -3.22 5.10
N GLY A 12 -16.13 -4.24 4.54
CA GLY A 12 -15.45 -4.15 3.25
C GLY A 12 -14.56 -5.36 2.98
N PRO A 13 -14.08 -5.51 1.72
CA PRO A 13 -13.13 -6.56 1.39
C PRO A 13 -11.85 -6.43 2.21
N SER A 14 -11.28 -7.57 2.59
CA SER A 14 -9.97 -7.61 3.27
C SER A 14 -8.87 -7.45 2.24
N PHE A 15 -7.91 -6.57 2.52
CA PHE A 15 -6.75 -6.36 1.68
C PHE A 15 -5.49 -6.90 2.35
N GLU A 16 -4.60 -7.49 1.57
CA GLU A 16 -3.24 -7.79 1.99
C GLU A 16 -2.30 -6.77 1.35
N ILE A 17 -1.55 -6.04 2.19
CA ILE A 17 -0.57 -5.07 1.73
C ILE A 17 0.82 -5.65 1.99
N GLU A 18 1.64 -5.71 0.95
CA GLU A 18 3.04 -6.08 1.02
C GLU A 18 3.87 -4.88 0.58
N ALA A 19 4.62 -4.27 1.50
CA ALA A 19 5.47 -3.12 1.24
C ALA A 19 6.95 -3.47 1.45
N ASP A 20 7.86 -2.82 0.75
CA ASP A 20 9.30 -2.99 0.95
C ASP A 20 9.97 -1.70 1.43
N ARG A 21 11.25 -1.81 1.81
CA ARG A 21 12.07 -0.65 2.24
C ARG A 21 12.60 0.20 1.08
N HIS A 22 12.19 -0.09 -0.14
CA HIS A 22 12.53 0.68 -1.34
C HIS A 22 11.38 1.61 -1.76
N GLY A 23 10.24 1.54 -1.07
CA GLY A 23 9.07 2.33 -1.42
C GLY A 23 8.21 1.64 -2.47
N SER A 24 8.29 0.33 -2.61
CA SER A 24 7.37 -0.46 -3.40
C SER A 24 6.26 -1.02 -2.51
N TYR A 25 5.08 -1.23 -3.07
CA TYR A 25 4.05 -2.02 -2.41
C TYR A 25 3.15 -2.76 -3.40
N THR A 26 2.51 -3.81 -2.92
CA THR A 26 1.48 -4.58 -3.62
C THR A 26 0.26 -4.71 -2.73
N ILE A 27 -0.92 -4.50 -3.30
CA ILE A 27 -2.21 -4.73 -2.67
C ILE A 27 -2.83 -5.96 -3.30
N ARG A 28 -3.21 -6.93 -2.47
CA ARG A 28 -4.01 -8.08 -2.87
C ARG A 28 -5.37 -8.04 -2.21
N GLN A 29 -6.39 -8.48 -2.93
CA GLN A 29 -7.74 -8.70 -2.42
C GLN A 29 -8.10 -10.15 -2.75
N ASP A 30 -8.47 -10.94 -1.73
CA ASP A 30 -8.80 -12.37 -1.89
C ASP A 30 -7.71 -13.15 -2.66
N GLY A 31 -6.43 -12.85 -2.38
CA GLY A 31 -5.27 -13.46 -3.02
C GLY A 31 -4.92 -12.92 -4.43
N LYS A 32 -5.76 -12.08 -5.03
CA LYS A 32 -5.51 -11.47 -6.35
C LYS A 32 -4.85 -10.11 -6.20
N VAL A 33 -3.81 -9.85 -6.99
CA VAL A 33 -3.18 -8.52 -7.05
C VAL A 33 -4.13 -7.53 -7.70
N VAL A 34 -4.58 -6.53 -6.94
CA VAL A 34 -5.46 -5.46 -7.43
C VAL A 34 -4.69 -4.18 -7.75
N LYS A 35 -3.52 -3.98 -7.11
CA LYS A 35 -2.64 -2.84 -7.38
C LYS A 35 -1.19 -3.17 -7.04
N ARG A 36 -0.27 -2.66 -7.85
CA ARG A 36 1.18 -2.74 -7.60
C ARG A 36 1.83 -1.39 -7.89
N VAL A 37 2.68 -0.95 -6.99
CA VAL A 37 3.51 0.25 -7.13
C VAL A 37 4.96 -0.16 -6.90
N THR A 38 5.82 0.15 -7.88
CA THR A 38 7.24 -0.23 -7.87
C THR A 38 8.17 0.89 -7.40
N ALA A 39 7.66 2.12 -7.30
CA ALA A 39 8.35 3.24 -6.67
C ALA A 39 7.33 4.32 -6.29
N LEU A 40 7.39 4.80 -5.04
CA LEU A 40 6.65 5.99 -4.63
C LEU A 40 7.18 7.21 -5.39
N THR A 41 6.36 7.77 -6.28
CA THR A 41 6.68 8.98 -7.08
C THR A 41 6.84 10.25 -6.23
N GLN A 42 6.26 10.24 -5.02
CA GLN A 42 6.22 11.38 -4.09
C GLN A 42 7.44 11.49 -3.17
N TYR A 43 8.45 10.63 -3.31
CA TYR A 43 9.67 10.75 -2.50
C TYR A 43 10.69 11.71 -3.16
N ALA A 44 10.52 13.00 -2.92
CA ALA A 44 11.47 14.05 -3.32
C ALA A 44 12.72 14.02 -2.42
N GLY A 45 13.69 13.18 -2.77
CA GLY A 45 15.02 13.14 -2.15
C GLY A 45 15.74 11.85 -2.49
N ARG A 46 17.09 11.84 -2.55
CA ARG A 46 17.88 10.60 -2.71
C ARG A 46 17.63 9.72 -1.47
N PRO A 47 16.75 8.70 -1.54
CA PRO A 47 16.52 7.88 -0.38
C PRO A 47 17.79 7.06 -0.17
N ARG A 48 18.25 6.94 1.08
CA ARG A 48 19.12 5.81 1.40
C ARG A 48 18.31 4.56 1.11
N TRP A 49 18.72 3.81 0.10
CA TRP A 49 18.15 2.53 -0.30
C TRP A 49 17.92 1.67 0.95
N GLY A 50 16.71 1.15 1.14
CA GLY A 50 16.40 0.31 2.30
C GLY A 50 15.99 1.05 3.59
N SER A 51 15.36 2.23 3.50
CA SER A 51 14.93 3.01 4.67
C SER A 51 13.59 2.53 5.25
N LYS A 52 13.51 2.42 6.58
CA LYS A 52 12.24 2.19 7.30
C LYS A 52 11.22 3.30 7.04
N LYS A 53 11.68 4.53 6.75
CA LYS A 53 10.80 5.66 6.38
C LYS A 53 10.10 5.42 5.05
N LEU A 54 10.78 4.79 4.07
CA LEU A 54 10.18 4.43 2.80
C LEU A 54 9.15 3.32 2.95
N GLU A 55 9.44 2.31 3.77
CA GLU A 55 8.50 1.24 4.09
C GLU A 55 7.22 1.79 4.73
N LEU A 56 7.33 2.70 5.70
CA LEU A 56 6.16 3.34 6.33
C LEU A 56 5.35 4.17 5.34
N ARG A 57 6.00 4.95 4.47
CA ARG A 57 5.31 5.71 3.43
C ARG A 57 4.62 4.81 2.41
N ALA A 58 5.23 3.69 2.04
CA ALA A 58 4.63 2.72 1.13
C ALA A 58 3.39 2.08 1.76
N ILE A 59 3.43 1.79 3.07
CA ILE A 59 2.28 1.30 3.82
C ILE A 59 1.15 2.35 3.86
N GLU A 60 1.47 3.62 4.14
CA GLU A 60 0.49 4.70 4.18
C GLU A 60 -0.19 4.91 2.82
N ASP A 61 0.59 4.96 1.74
CA ASP A 61 0.07 5.10 0.37
C ASP A 61 -0.77 3.89 -0.03
N ALA A 62 -0.32 2.68 0.32
CA ALA A 62 -1.07 1.45 0.06
C ALA A 62 -2.42 1.42 0.80
N LYS A 63 -2.49 1.92 2.04
CA LYS A 63 -3.76 2.03 2.78
C LYS A 63 -4.71 3.02 2.12
N ALA A 64 -4.21 4.21 1.74
CA ALA A 64 -5.01 5.19 1.03
C ALA A 64 -5.54 4.64 -0.31
N ALA A 65 -4.69 3.91 -1.04
CA ALA A 65 -5.08 3.24 -2.28
C ALA A 65 -6.09 2.10 -2.05
N ALA A 66 -5.97 1.32 -0.98
CA ALA A 66 -6.94 0.29 -0.62
C ALA A 66 -8.32 0.89 -0.30
N GLU A 67 -8.37 2.03 0.41
CA GLU A 67 -9.63 2.76 0.65
C GLU A 67 -10.22 3.33 -0.64
N ALA A 68 -9.40 3.85 -1.55
CA ALA A 68 -9.87 4.31 -2.86
C ALA A 68 -10.42 3.18 -3.74
N LEU A 69 -9.85 1.96 -3.63
CA LEU A 69 -10.37 0.77 -4.31
C LEU A 69 -11.71 0.27 -3.72
N ARG A 70 -11.99 0.58 -2.45
CA ARG A 70 -13.27 0.26 -1.81
C ARG A 70 -14.41 1.15 -2.33
N LEU A 71 -14.14 2.45 -2.48
CA LEU A 71 -15.16 3.39 -2.92
C LEU A 71 -15.44 3.14 -4.41
N PRO A 72 -16.71 2.89 -4.81
CA PRO A 72 -17.05 2.95 -6.23
C PRO A 72 -16.69 4.36 -6.72
N ALA A 73 -15.98 4.43 -7.85
CA ALA A 73 -15.67 5.71 -8.48
C ALA A 73 -16.98 6.52 -8.65
N PRO A 74 -16.97 7.84 -8.38
CA PRO A 74 -18.12 8.70 -8.59
C PRO A 74 -18.57 8.73 -10.05
#